data_AF-A0A1N6GNT5-F1
#
_entry.id   AF-A0A1N6GNT5-F1
#
_cell.length_a   1.000
_cell.length_b   1.000
_cell.length_c   1.000
_cell.angle_alpha   90.00
_cell.angle_beta   90.00
_cell.angle_gamma   90.00
#
_symmetry.space_group_name_H-M   'P 1'
#
loop_
_entity.id
_entity.type
_entity.pdbx_description
1 polymer ?
#
loop_
_entity_poly.entity_id
_entity_poly.type
_entity_poly.pdbx_seq_one_letter_code
_entity_poly.pdbx_strand_id
1 'polypeptide(L)'
;MKPITLTIIGMGPRGLSVLERVAHFVHILGWRDAIRVELVDPGECGQGTHYDTQPPHLLTNTLANQVTIFPPDSVAGGANAPSFIDWARQAGYRHFDGAFYPTGSSHGEEIGEQHYLPRYLLGRYFSAAFDLVVKTLPRNVSVHHHRRAARDVTAATEGGFSVHVDGGATFHTDYLILTTGHGKRKYDGTDADHAEFVRAYASSNDKLDFFPGAYPVEQLGRISPDATVAIQGIGLTAHDVISHLTVGRGGRFVRRAGKSHYERSGREPAILLFSRSGLPFSARAVNQKGAAGRYIPHFFTVSAIAALRERALALRGNTQIDFVNEVMPLVMADMAYARHVALSGSAPPPEQFVFDDAARAAIQAILDPIGARTFSDLADFRRFFRQFLLDDLAEVEKGNVKSPLKAATDVLRDVREQFRRAAEYRGFTPDSDKVFSGQFVNTLNRIVFGPPRHRNLELLTLLDQGVIEIAGGPGAAVFPQRDRAQFAIETAFGTQTERRYADVLVISRIDVFSPERDQSELVANLVSRGLIRSYRNGPYHPGGIDISPSNNVIGQEGNVNPRLWAIGYPVEGPHYYTQELPRPGRKSRLTLDAEICVQGIFQLLGAGDVAGETAPAATHASTAPVVG
;
A
#
# COMPACT_ATOMS: atom_id res chain seq x y z
N MET A 1 12.65 8.61 -40.34
CA MET A 1 13.39 8.17 -39.14
C MET A 1 12.74 6.91 -38.59
N LYS A 2 13.51 5.98 -38.02
CA LYS A 2 12.97 4.80 -37.30
C LYS A 2 12.14 5.32 -36.11
N PRO A 3 10.95 4.77 -35.82
CA PRO A 3 10.16 5.22 -34.68
C PRO A 3 10.92 4.97 -33.37
N ILE A 4 10.82 5.92 -32.44
CA ILE A 4 11.33 5.76 -31.08
C ILE A 4 10.48 4.71 -30.37
N THR A 5 11.10 3.69 -29.80
CA THR A 5 10.40 2.60 -29.11
C THR A 5 10.54 2.74 -27.60
N LEU A 6 9.42 2.90 -26.90
CA LEU A 6 9.31 2.94 -25.45
C LEU A 6 8.56 1.71 -24.96
N THR A 7 9.16 0.94 -24.05
CA THR A 7 8.49 -0.22 -23.45
C THR A 7 8.09 0.05 -22.00
N ILE A 8 6.86 -0.34 -21.66
CA ILE A 8 6.34 -0.33 -20.29
C ILE A 8 6.07 -1.78 -19.88
N ILE A 9 6.81 -2.29 -18.88
CA ILE A 9 6.59 -3.64 -18.33
C ILE A 9 5.72 -3.54 -17.09
N GLY A 10 4.49 -4.04 -17.19
CA GLY A 10 3.44 -3.91 -16.19
C GLY A 10 2.47 -2.79 -16.55
N MET A 11 1.24 -3.13 -16.92
CA MET A 11 0.19 -2.23 -17.35
C MET A 11 -0.95 -2.13 -16.34
N GLY A 12 -0.61 -2.12 -15.05
CA GLY A 12 -1.50 -1.68 -13.98
C GLY A 12 -1.57 -0.15 -13.85
N PRO A 13 -2.04 0.38 -12.71
CA PRO A 13 -2.21 1.82 -12.50
C PRO A 13 -0.94 2.67 -12.72
N ARG A 14 0.25 2.12 -12.41
CA ARG A 14 1.52 2.83 -12.64
C ARG A 14 1.85 2.94 -14.12
N GLY A 15 1.75 1.83 -14.86
CA GLY A 15 1.97 1.79 -16.31
C GLY A 15 0.96 2.67 -17.06
N LEU A 16 -0.30 2.66 -16.64
CA LEU A 16 -1.34 3.53 -17.16
C LEU A 16 -0.98 5.01 -16.98
N SER A 17 -0.46 5.40 -15.81
CA SER A 17 -0.03 6.80 -15.60
C SER A 17 1.16 7.17 -16.46
N VAL A 18 2.09 6.25 -16.73
CA VAL A 18 3.19 6.50 -17.67
C VAL A 18 2.64 6.77 -19.07
N LEU A 19 1.73 5.91 -19.56
CA LEU A 19 1.11 6.12 -20.87
C LEU A 19 0.34 7.45 -20.94
N GLU A 20 -0.36 7.81 -19.87
CA GLU A 20 -1.07 9.08 -19.77
C GLU A 20 -0.09 10.28 -19.81
N ARG A 21 1.05 10.21 -19.12
CA ARG A 21 2.10 11.24 -19.20
C ARG A 21 2.73 11.29 -20.58
N VAL A 22 2.95 10.15 -21.25
CA VAL A 22 3.40 10.14 -22.66
C VAL A 22 2.41 10.91 -23.54
N ALA A 23 1.11 10.63 -23.41
CA ALA A 23 0.09 11.37 -24.14
C ALA A 23 0.18 12.87 -23.84
N HIS A 24 0.29 13.27 -22.57
CA HIS A 24 0.43 14.67 -22.17
C HIS A 24 1.64 15.35 -22.80
N PHE A 25 2.84 14.77 -22.69
CA PHE A 25 4.07 15.40 -23.19
C PHE A 25 4.10 15.51 -24.71
N VAL A 26 3.59 14.51 -25.44
CA VAL A 26 3.49 14.61 -26.91
C VAL A 26 2.64 15.83 -27.33
N HIS A 27 1.54 16.10 -26.61
CA HIS A 27 0.69 17.25 -26.92
C HIS A 27 1.36 18.59 -26.58
N ILE A 28 1.83 18.76 -25.34
CA ILE A 28 2.35 20.07 -24.89
C ILE A 28 3.63 20.46 -25.63
N LEU A 29 4.44 19.47 -26.04
CA LEU A 29 5.66 19.70 -26.83
C LEU A 29 5.38 19.85 -28.33
N GLY A 30 4.16 19.54 -28.78
CA GLY A 30 3.86 19.42 -30.21
C GLY A 30 4.77 18.40 -30.92
N TRP A 31 5.12 17.31 -30.23
CA TRP A 31 6.10 16.33 -30.68
C TRP A 31 5.62 15.60 -31.94
N ARG A 32 6.43 15.63 -33.01
CA ARG A 32 6.04 15.12 -34.34
C ARG A 32 6.66 13.79 -34.73
N ASP A 33 7.78 13.42 -34.12
CA ASP A 33 8.45 12.15 -34.46
C ASP A 33 7.60 10.96 -34.01
N ALA A 34 7.73 9.86 -34.75
CA ALA A 34 6.96 8.66 -34.48
C ALA A 34 7.42 7.98 -33.18
N ILE A 35 6.46 7.68 -32.31
CA ILE A 35 6.67 6.93 -31.07
C ILE A 35 5.88 5.62 -31.14
N ARG A 36 6.54 4.52 -30.81
CA ARG A 36 5.92 3.22 -30.58
C ARG A 36 5.99 2.89 -29.10
N VAL A 37 4.84 2.67 -28.48
CA VAL A 37 4.74 2.25 -27.08
C VAL A 37 4.39 0.77 -27.03
N GLU A 38 5.32 -0.03 -26.53
CA GLU A 38 5.17 -1.47 -26.33
C GLU A 38 4.72 -1.71 -24.89
N LEU A 39 3.52 -2.26 -24.69
CA LEU A 39 2.98 -2.59 -23.38
C LEU A 39 3.16 -4.09 -23.14
N VAL A 40 3.87 -4.47 -22.08
CA VAL A 40 4.05 -5.89 -21.73
C VAL A 40 3.36 -6.18 -20.42
N ASP A 41 2.21 -6.84 -20.49
CA ASP A 41 1.43 -7.28 -19.33
C ASP A 41 0.54 -8.46 -19.72
N PRO A 42 0.51 -9.57 -18.94
CA PRO A 42 -0.34 -10.71 -19.25
C PRO A 42 -1.85 -10.44 -19.06
N GLY A 43 -2.22 -9.45 -18.24
CA GLY A 43 -3.60 -9.09 -17.94
C GLY A 43 -4.16 -8.02 -18.87
N GLU A 44 -5.38 -7.59 -18.56
CA GLU A 44 -6.02 -6.47 -19.25
C GLU A 44 -5.38 -5.14 -18.85
N CYS A 45 -5.21 -4.25 -19.83
CA CYS A 45 -4.58 -2.95 -19.62
C CYS A 45 -5.35 -2.11 -18.58
N GLY A 46 -4.59 -1.47 -17.69
CA GLY A 46 -5.07 -0.65 -16.57
C GLY A 46 -5.27 -1.43 -15.27
N GLN A 47 -5.74 -2.68 -15.32
CA GLN A 47 -6.28 -3.37 -14.13
C GLN A 47 -5.21 -3.73 -13.09
N GLY A 48 -4.06 -4.24 -13.54
CA GLY A 48 -3.02 -4.76 -12.65
C GLY A 48 -3.56 -5.83 -11.69
N THR A 49 -3.36 -5.65 -10.38
CA THR A 49 -3.84 -6.59 -9.35
C THR A 49 -5.34 -6.49 -9.05
N HIS A 50 -6.05 -5.53 -9.65
CA HIS A 50 -7.49 -5.32 -9.48
C HIS A 50 -8.27 -5.87 -10.68
N TYR A 51 -8.13 -7.15 -10.98
CA TYR A 51 -8.81 -7.72 -12.15
C TYR A 51 -10.35 -7.68 -12.02
N ASP A 52 -11.03 -7.52 -13.14
CA ASP A 52 -12.48 -7.24 -13.21
C ASP A 52 -13.40 -8.44 -12.88
N THR A 53 -12.81 -9.61 -12.64
CA THR A 53 -13.49 -10.81 -12.14
C THR A 53 -13.26 -11.08 -10.65
N GLN A 54 -12.66 -10.14 -9.90
CA GLN A 54 -12.50 -10.28 -8.45
C GLN A 54 -13.85 -10.45 -7.74
N PRO A 55 -13.91 -11.21 -6.63
CA PRO A 55 -15.16 -11.42 -5.92
C PRO A 55 -15.75 -10.10 -5.41
N PRO A 56 -17.08 -9.91 -5.50
CA PRO A 56 -17.71 -8.62 -5.20
C PRO A 56 -17.62 -8.19 -3.73
N HIS A 57 -17.34 -9.13 -2.82
CA HIS A 57 -17.17 -8.85 -1.40
C HIS A 57 -15.81 -8.22 -1.05
N LEU A 58 -14.86 -8.18 -1.98
CA LEU A 58 -13.59 -7.48 -1.82
C LEU A 58 -13.78 -5.99 -2.14
N LEU A 59 -13.70 -5.14 -1.13
CA LEU A 59 -13.90 -3.70 -1.26
C LEU A 59 -12.57 -2.95 -1.34
N THR A 60 -12.59 -1.75 -1.93
CA THR A 60 -11.50 -0.79 -1.78
C THR A 60 -11.38 -0.34 -0.32
N ASN A 61 -10.16 0.03 0.10
CA ASN A 61 -9.93 0.64 1.43
C ASN A 61 -10.01 2.17 1.40
N THR A 62 -10.27 2.76 0.24
CA THR A 62 -10.42 4.21 0.03
C THR A 62 -11.79 4.46 -0.59
N LEU A 63 -12.45 5.55 -0.14
CA LEU A 63 -13.73 5.98 -0.67
C LEU A 63 -13.65 6.22 -2.17
N ALA A 64 -14.68 5.83 -2.92
CA ALA A 64 -14.65 5.93 -4.38
C ALA A 64 -14.53 7.38 -4.87
N ASN A 65 -15.08 8.36 -4.14
CA ASN A 65 -14.94 9.78 -4.46
C ASN A 65 -13.52 10.34 -4.22
N GLN A 66 -12.64 9.58 -3.56
CA GLN A 66 -11.26 9.97 -3.31
C GLN A 66 -10.28 9.31 -4.28
N VAL A 67 -10.76 8.58 -5.29
CA VAL A 67 -9.91 7.83 -6.22
C VAL A 67 -10.07 8.39 -7.63
N THR A 68 -8.94 8.72 -8.26
CA THR A 68 -8.82 8.91 -9.70
C THR A 68 -7.50 8.29 -10.18
N ILE A 69 -7.32 8.19 -11.49
CA ILE A 69 -6.01 7.92 -12.10
C ILE A 69 -5.45 9.15 -12.82
N PHE A 70 -6.33 10.13 -13.09
CA PHE A 70 -5.99 11.29 -13.88
C PHE A 70 -5.42 12.40 -13.01
N PRO A 71 -4.25 12.95 -13.36
CA PRO A 71 -3.77 14.20 -12.79
C PRO A 71 -4.55 15.41 -13.33
N PRO A 72 -4.50 16.58 -12.65
CA PRO A 72 -5.31 17.75 -13.01
C PRO A 72 -5.06 18.29 -14.43
N ASP A 73 -3.85 18.10 -14.95
CA ASP A 73 -3.38 18.53 -16.26
C ASP A 73 -3.50 17.44 -17.34
N SER A 74 -4.26 16.37 -17.07
CA SER A 74 -4.40 15.27 -18.02
C SER A 74 -5.02 15.72 -19.35
N VAL A 75 -4.50 15.20 -20.46
CA VAL A 75 -5.12 15.40 -21.78
C VAL A 75 -6.42 14.59 -21.95
N ALA A 76 -6.66 13.63 -21.06
CA ALA A 76 -7.86 12.80 -20.99
C ALA A 76 -8.97 13.45 -20.14
N GLY A 77 -9.24 14.74 -20.36
CA GLY A 77 -10.32 15.49 -19.70
C GLY A 77 -9.88 16.45 -18.58
N GLY A 78 -8.59 16.54 -18.29
CA GLY A 78 -8.02 17.45 -17.30
C GLY A 78 -8.67 17.32 -15.92
N ALA A 79 -9.00 18.44 -15.30
CA ALA A 79 -9.71 18.49 -14.03
C ALA A 79 -11.12 17.86 -14.07
N ASN A 80 -11.70 17.67 -15.26
CA ASN A 80 -13.02 17.06 -15.46
C ASN A 80 -12.96 15.56 -15.82
N ALA A 81 -11.76 14.97 -15.84
CA ALA A 81 -11.63 13.54 -16.08
C ALA A 81 -12.39 12.75 -15.00
N PRO A 82 -13.14 11.69 -15.36
CA PRO A 82 -14.04 11.02 -14.45
C PRO A 82 -13.27 10.38 -13.29
N SER A 83 -13.61 10.73 -12.06
CA SER A 83 -13.13 9.99 -10.89
C SER A 83 -13.75 8.59 -10.85
N PHE A 84 -13.29 7.73 -9.94
CA PHE A 84 -13.81 6.37 -9.83
C PHE A 84 -15.32 6.34 -9.52
N ILE A 85 -15.81 7.23 -8.66
CA ILE A 85 -17.25 7.34 -8.38
C ILE A 85 -18.02 7.90 -9.59
N ASP A 86 -17.47 8.88 -10.30
CA ASP A 86 -18.13 9.49 -11.46
C ASP A 86 -18.27 8.46 -12.57
N TRP A 87 -17.20 7.72 -12.87
CA TRP A 87 -17.22 6.62 -13.82
C TRP A 87 -18.25 5.57 -13.44
N ALA A 88 -18.31 5.13 -12.17
CA ALA A 88 -19.26 4.11 -11.75
C ALA A 88 -20.71 4.56 -11.95
N ARG A 89 -21.02 5.83 -11.63
CA ARG A 89 -22.34 6.43 -11.87
C ARG A 89 -22.66 6.54 -13.36
N GLN A 90 -21.70 7.00 -14.17
CA GLN A 90 -21.83 7.11 -15.64
C GLN A 90 -22.02 5.74 -16.31
N ALA A 91 -21.36 4.70 -15.79
CA ALA A 91 -21.51 3.32 -16.22
C ALA A 91 -22.82 2.67 -15.74
N GLY A 92 -23.70 3.42 -15.06
CA GLY A 92 -25.03 2.97 -14.65
C GLY A 92 -25.06 2.07 -13.42
N TYR A 93 -24.00 2.07 -12.60
CA TYR A 93 -24.01 1.33 -11.34
C TYR A 93 -24.90 1.99 -10.30
N ARG A 94 -25.64 1.14 -9.58
CA ARG A 94 -26.58 1.49 -8.51
C ARG A 94 -26.39 0.57 -7.31
N HIS A 95 -26.69 1.10 -6.13
CA HIS A 95 -26.54 0.42 -4.86
C HIS A 95 -27.85 -0.30 -4.46
N PHE A 96 -27.71 -1.55 -4.02
CA PHE A 96 -28.81 -2.39 -3.54
C PHE A 96 -28.31 -3.23 -2.37
N ASP A 97 -28.80 -2.99 -1.16
CA ASP A 97 -28.53 -3.80 0.04
C ASP A 97 -27.04 -4.19 0.21
N GLY A 98 -26.14 -3.21 0.08
CA GLY A 98 -24.69 -3.40 0.22
C GLY A 98 -23.96 -3.88 -1.04
N ALA A 99 -24.68 -4.17 -2.12
CA ALA A 99 -24.12 -4.60 -3.41
C ALA A 99 -24.29 -3.53 -4.51
N PHE A 100 -23.56 -3.68 -5.61
CA PHE A 100 -23.52 -2.73 -6.72
C PHE A 100 -23.77 -3.42 -8.05
N TYR A 101 -24.79 -2.96 -8.77
CA TYR A 101 -25.23 -3.57 -10.04
C TYR A 101 -25.43 -2.51 -11.13
N PRO A 102 -25.08 -2.80 -12.40
CA PRO A 102 -25.25 -1.88 -13.52
C PRO A 102 -26.70 -1.94 -14.04
N THR A 103 -27.61 -1.21 -13.39
CA THR A 103 -29.05 -1.18 -13.72
C THR A 103 -29.47 0.09 -14.46
N GLY A 104 -28.52 0.98 -14.76
CA GLY A 104 -28.78 2.28 -15.35
C GLY A 104 -29.43 3.23 -14.34
N SER A 105 -30.40 4.04 -14.79
CA SER A 105 -31.15 4.97 -13.94
C SER A 105 -32.50 4.44 -13.46
N SER A 106 -32.86 3.22 -13.85
CA SER A 106 -34.25 2.73 -13.70
C SER A 106 -34.59 2.24 -12.29
N HIS A 107 -33.61 1.71 -11.52
CA HIS A 107 -33.83 1.09 -10.21
C HIS A 107 -32.60 1.28 -9.30
N GLY A 108 -32.80 1.25 -7.98
CA GLY A 108 -31.73 1.27 -6.98
C GLY A 108 -31.27 2.66 -6.55
N GLU A 109 -30.52 2.70 -5.45
CA GLU A 109 -29.98 3.95 -4.90
C GLU A 109 -28.76 4.41 -5.72
N GLU A 110 -28.58 5.72 -5.83
CA GLU A 110 -27.35 6.26 -6.41
C GLU A 110 -26.15 5.94 -5.51
N ILE A 111 -24.99 5.70 -6.13
CA ILE A 111 -23.74 5.52 -5.38
C ILE A 111 -23.43 6.84 -4.67
N GLY A 112 -23.60 6.87 -3.35
CA GLY A 112 -23.20 7.98 -2.48
C GLY A 112 -21.68 8.11 -2.27
N GLU A 113 -21.25 9.27 -1.79
CA GLU A 113 -19.85 9.64 -1.56
C GLU A 113 -19.13 8.83 -0.46
N GLN A 114 -19.89 8.23 0.44
CA GLN A 114 -19.36 7.42 1.55
C GLN A 114 -19.19 5.94 1.19
N HIS A 115 -19.44 5.56 -0.07
CA HIS A 115 -19.32 4.18 -0.51
C HIS A 115 -17.87 3.79 -0.84
N TYR A 116 -17.51 2.62 -0.34
CA TYR A 116 -16.36 1.85 -0.80
C TYR A 116 -16.86 0.87 -1.84
N LEU A 117 -16.35 0.97 -3.07
CA LEU A 117 -16.80 0.11 -4.16
C LEU A 117 -15.96 -1.18 -4.21
N PRO A 118 -16.51 -2.26 -4.78
CA PRO A 118 -15.77 -3.49 -5.03
C PRO A 118 -14.50 -3.27 -5.86
N ARG A 119 -13.43 -4.02 -5.57
CA ARG A 119 -12.14 -3.92 -6.28
C ARG A 119 -12.24 -4.31 -7.75
N TYR A 120 -13.17 -5.21 -8.11
CA TYR A 120 -13.40 -5.55 -9.52
C TYR A 120 -13.91 -4.33 -10.32
N LEU A 121 -14.69 -3.43 -9.70
CA LEU A 121 -15.09 -2.16 -10.33
C LEU A 121 -13.91 -1.21 -10.48
N LEU A 122 -12.98 -1.21 -9.52
CA LEU A 122 -11.75 -0.43 -9.64
C LEU A 122 -10.90 -0.89 -10.85
N GLY A 123 -10.85 -2.20 -11.10
CA GLY A 123 -10.28 -2.77 -12.33
C GLY A 123 -10.91 -2.23 -13.60
N ARG A 124 -12.23 -2.36 -13.69
CA ARG A 124 -13.02 -1.87 -14.84
C ARG A 124 -12.84 -0.36 -15.05
N TYR A 125 -12.78 0.42 -13.97
CA TYR A 125 -12.45 1.84 -14.02
C TYR A 125 -11.08 2.10 -14.65
N PHE A 126 -10.04 1.35 -14.26
CA PHE A 126 -8.72 1.51 -14.84
C PHE A 126 -8.65 1.11 -16.31
N SER A 127 -9.36 0.05 -16.73
CA SER A 127 -9.48 -0.28 -18.17
C SER A 127 -10.20 0.81 -18.95
N ALA A 128 -11.30 1.35 -18.42
CA ALA A 128 -12.00 2.46 -19.06
C ALA A 128 -11.12 3.73 -19.14
N ALA A 129 -10.30 3.98 -18.11
CA ALA A 129 -9.34 5.08 -18.13
C ALA A 129 -8.21 4.86 -19.14
N PHE A 130 -7.71 3.63 -19.28
CA PHE A 130 -6.78 3.26 -20.34
C PHE A 130 -7.35 3.56 -21.73
N ASP A 131 -8.59 3.15 -21.99
CA ASP A 131 -9.27 3.43 -23.27
C ASP A 131 -9.40 4.93 -23.54
N LEU A 132 -9.67 5.73 -22.49
CA LEU A 132 -9.74 7.18 -22.62
C LEU A 132 -8.38 7.78 -22.98
N VAL A 133 -7.30 7.34 -22.32
CA VAL A 133 -5.93 7.79 -22.62
C VAL A 133 -5.55 7.42 -24.05
N VAL A 134 -5.77 6.18 -24.49
CA VAL A 134 -5.47 5.74 -25.85
C VAL A 134 -6.21 6.57 -26.89
N LYS A 135 -7.47 6.94 -26.65
CA LYS A 135 -8.25 7.82 -27.55
C LYS A 135 -7.68 9.23 -27.69
N THR A 136 -6.90 9.70 -26.71
CA THR A 136 -6.24 11.00 -26.80
C THR A 136 -4.94 10.96 -27.58
N LEU A 137 -4.36 9.78 -27.83
CA LEU A 137 -3.03 9.69 -28.45
C LEU A 137 -3.01 10.27 -29.88
N PRO A 138 -2.04 11.14 -30.20
CA PRO A 138 -1.85 11.66 -31.55
C PRO A 138 -1.47 10.56 -32.56
N ARG A 139 -1.68 10.83 -33.85
CA ARG A 139 -1.45 9.85 -34.94
C ARG A 139 -0.01 9.34 -35.04
N ASN A 140 0.98 10.08 -34.54
CA ASN A 140 2.37 9.68 -34.51
C ASN A 140 2.71 8.76 -33.32
N VAL A 141 1.77 8.46 -32.43
CA VAL A 141 1.95 7.50 -31.33
C VAL A 141 1.16 6.23 -31.62
N SER A 142 1.85 5.10 -31.64
CA SER A 142 1.26 3.76 -31.78
C SER A 142 1.42 2.98 -30.47
N VAL A 143 0.42 2.18 -30.11
CA VAL A 143 0.41 1.36 -28.89
C VAL A 143 0.21 -0.10 -29.26
N HIS A 144 1.07 -0.98 -28.74
CA HIS A 144 1.01 -2.41 -29.00
C HIS A 144 1.02 -3.17 -27.66
N HIS A 145 0.01 -4.00 -27.43
CA HIS A 145 -0.10 -4.79 -26.20
C HIS A 145 0.39 -6.23 -26.43
N HIS A 146 1.50 -6.57 -25.78
CA HIS A 146 1.97 -7.93 -25.61
C HIS A 146 1.27 -8.53 -24.38
N ARG A 147 0.20 -9.28 -24.62
CA ARG A 147 -0.54 -10.06 -23.61
C ARG A 147 0.26 -11.27 -23.11
N ARG A 148 1.45 -10.99 -22.57
CA ARG A 148 2.48 -11.94 -22.19
C ARG A 148 3.24 -11.40 -20.99
N ALA A 149 3.79 -12.30 -20.17
CA ALA A 149 4.76 -11.90 -19.16
C ALA A 149 6.12 -11.58 -19.82
N ALA A 150 6.78 -10.51 -19.39
CA ALA A 150 8.21 -10.34 -19.66
C ALA A 150 9.01 -11.37 -18.88
N ARG A 151 10.01 -11.98 -19.52
CA ARG A 151 10.86 -13.03 -18.95
C ARG A 151 12.30 -12.57 -18.76
N ASP A 152 12.78 -11.69 -19.63
CA ASP A 152 14.16 -11.22 -19.60
C ASP A 152 14.29 -9.88 -20.33
N VAL A 153 15.36 -9.15 -20.01
CA VAL A 153 15.80 -7.95 -20.72
C VAL A 153 17.32 -8.00 -20.86
N THR A 154 17.80 -7.76 -22.06
CA THR A 154 19.23 -7.73 -22.40
C THR A 154 19.60 -6.40 -23.02
N ALA A 155 20.83 -5.92 -22.81
CA ALA A 155 21.33 -4.76 -23.55
C ALA A 155 21.38 -5.09 -25.06
N ALA A 156 20.91 -4.18 -25.90
CA ALA A 156 20.98 -4.34 -27.36
C ALA A 156 22.29 -3.76 -27.92
N THR A 157 22.82 -4.39 -28.97
CA THR A 157 24.07 -3.98 -29.64
C THR A 157 23.97 -2.60 -30.29
N GLU A 158 22.78 -2.20 -30.73
CA GLU A 158 22.50 -0.89 -31.36
C GLU A 158 22.17 0.21 -30.31
N GLY A 159 22.34 -0.07 -29.01
CA GLY A 159 21.89 0.77 -27.90
C GLY A 159 20.46 0.42 -27.46
N GLY A 160 20.06 0.78 -26.23
CA GLY A 160 18.75 0.35 -25.69
C GLY A 160 18.75 -1.11 -25.24
N PHE A 161 17.61 -1.78 -25.37
CA PHE A 161 17.37 -3.12 -24.82
C PHE A 161 16.62 -4.04 -25.78
N SER A 162 16.84 -5.35 -25.65
CA SER A 162 15.97 -6.38 -26.19
C SER A 162 15.14 -7.00 -25.07
N VAL A 163 13.82 -6.93 -25.20
CA VAL A 163 12.84 -7.47 -24.25
C VAL A 163 12.38 -8.83 -24.75
N HIS A 164 12.47 -9.84 -23.88
CA HIS A 164 12.06 -11.21 -24.17
C HIS A 164 10.77 -11.52 -23.42
N VAL A 165 9.74 -11.90 -24.14
CA VAL A 165 8.42 -12.21 -23.56
C VAL A 165 8.13 -13.70 -23.63
N ASP A 166 7.17 -14.11 -22.81
CA ASP A 166 6.65 -15.47 -22.80
C ASP A 166 6.22 -15.93 -24.20
N GLY A 167 6.58 -17.17 -24.56
CA GLY A 167 6.38 -17.70 -25.92
C GLY A 167 7.55 -17.44 -26.88
N GLY A 168 8.65 -16.84 -26.43
CA GLY A 168 9.92 -16.76 -27.16
C GLY A 168 10.04 -15.59 -28.15
N ALA A 169 9.04 -14.69 -28.17
CA ALA A 169 9.14 -13.46 -28.95
C ALA A 169 10.11 -12.47 -28.28
N THR A 170 10.87 -11.77 -29.11
CA THR A 170 11.84 -10.75 -28.69
C THR A 170 11.66 -9.51 -29.56
N PHE A 171 11.74 -8.33 -28.94
CA PHE A 171 11.73 -7.05 -29.67
C PHE A 171 12.68 -6.03 -29.03
N HIS A 172 13.11 -5.08 -29.84
CA HIS A 172 13.98 -3.97 -29.44
C HIS A 172 13.18 -2.84 -28.80
N THR A 173 13.77 -2.16 -27.81
CA THR A 173 13.25 -0.92 -27.23
C THR A 173 14.38 0.06 -26.93
N ASP A 174 14.14 1.34 -27.17
CA ASP A 174 15.13 2.40 -26.91
C ASP A 174 15.12 2.82 -25.43
N TYR A 175 13.93 2.82 -24.84
CA TYR A 175 13.67 3.19 -23.44
C TYR A 175 12.79 2.14 -22.76
N LEU A 176 12.99 1.92 -21.47
CA LEU A 176 12.29 0.90 -20.70
C LEU A 176 11.84 1.46 -19.34
N ILE A 177 10.59 1.21 -18.96
CA ILE A 177 10.04 1.58 -17.65
C ILE A 177 9.45 0.32 -16.98
N LEU A 178 9.91 0.03 -15.77
CA LEU A 178 9.42 -1.06 -14.94
C LEU A 178 8.30 -0.55 -14.00
N THR A 179 7.09 -1.10 -14.19
CA THR A 179 5.86 -0.76 -13.45
C THR A 179 5.16 -2.03 -12.93
N THR A 180 5.93 -3.06 -12.59
CA THR A 180 5.48 -4.43 -12.32
C THR A 180 4.65 -4.61 -11.04
N GLY A 181 4.59 -3.60 -10.17
CA GLY A 181 3.73 -3.61 -8.98
C GLY A 181 4.22 -4.57 -7.89
N HIS A 182 3.29 -5.28 -7.24
CA HIS A 182 3.60 -6.20 -6.15
C HIS A 182 4.27 -7.48 -6.66
N GLY A 183 5.43 -7.80 -6.10
CA GLY A 183 6.09 -9.08 -6.32
C GLY A 183 5.51 -10.22 -5.48
N LYS A 184 5.99 -11.43 -5.75
CA LYS A 184 5.71 -12.63 -4.94
C LYS A 184 7.03 -13.13 -4.42
N ARG A 185 7.23 -13.18 -3.10
CA ARG A 185 8.49 -13.66 -2.55
C ARG A 185 8.66 -15.17 -2.77
N LYS A 186 9.90 -15.63 -2.94
CA LYS A 186 10.30 -17.04 -2.89
C LYS A 186 9.91 -17.62 -1.53
N TYR A 187 9.55 -18.89 -1.54
CA TYR A 187 9.30 -19.64 -0.33
C TYR A 187 10.58 -19.73 0.50
N ASP A 188 10.45 -19.47 1.79
CA ASP A 188 11.53 -19.63 2.75
C ASP A 188 11.48 -21.01 3.41
N GLY A 189 12.40 -21.29 4.34
CA GLY A 189 12.46 -22.57 5.04
C GLY A 189 11.17 -22.86 5.82
N THR A 190 10.55 -21.84 6.44
CA THR A 190 9.31 -22.02 7.20
C THR A 190 8.14 -22.38 6.27
N ASP A 191 8.04 -21.76 5.09
CA ASP A 191 7.03 -22.17 4.11
C ASP A 191 7.25 -23.61 3.62
N ALA A 192 8.51 -23.99 3.40
CA ALA A 192 8.87 -25.34 2.98
C ALA A 192 8.50 -26.38 4.05
N ASP A 193 8.79 -26.09 5.32
CA ASP A 193 8.44 -26.93 6.47
C ASP A 193 6.93 -27.11 6.60
N HIS A 194 6.15 -26.04 6.45
CA HIS A 194 4.68 -26.10 6.47
C HIS A 194 4.13 -26.90 5.29
N ALA A 195 4.65 -26.69 4.08
CA ALA A 195 4.22 -27.41 2.90
C ALA A 195 4.59 -28.90 2.96
N GLU A 196 5.76 -29.24 3.50
CA GLU A 196 6.17 -30.62 3.76
C GLU A 196 5.29 -31.28 4.81
N PHE A 197 4.99 -30.58 5.90
CA PHE A 197 4.06 -31.07 6.92
C PHE A 197 2.70 -31.41 6.33
N VAL A 198 2.11 -30.52 5.51
CA VAL A 198 0.84 -30.78 4.83
C VAL A 198 0.94 -32.05 3.97
N ARG A 199 1.98 -32.18 3.14
CA ARG A 199 2.17 -33.38 2.29
C ARG A 199 2.31 -34.66 3.08
N ALA A 200 3.08 -34.64 4.18
CA ALA A 200 3.39 -35.82 4.97
C ALA A 200 2.20 -36.33 5.79
N TYR A 201 1.26 -35.45 6.17
CA TYR A 201 0.15 -35.77 7.06
C TYR A 201 -1.25 -35.70 6.40
N ALA A 202 -1.32 -35.49 5.08
CA ALA A 202 -2.58 -35.41 4.33
C ALA A 202 -3.46 -36.67 4.44
N SER A 203 -2.87 -37.85 4.66
CA SER A 203 -3.63 -39.09 4.88
C SER A 203 -4.23 -39.18 6.29
N SER A 204 -3.69 -38.44 7.25
CA SER A 204 -4.14 -38.41 8.65
C SER A 204 -5.18 -37.31 8.90
N ASN A 205 -5.17 -36.25 8.10
CA ASN A 205 -6.15 -35.17 8.14
C ASN A 205 -6.40 -34.68 6.70
N ASP A 206 -7.56 -35.02 6.15
CA ASP A 206 -7.97 -34.66 4.78
C ASP A 206 -8.29 -33.17 4.59
N LYS A 207 -8.36 -32.40 5.69
CA LYS A 207 -8.56 -30.95 5.71
C LYS A 207 -7.25 -30.16 5.82
N LEU A 208 -6.13 -30.83 6.06
CA LEU A 208 -4.85 -30.19 6.35
C LEU A 208 -4.33 -29.42 5.12
N ASP A 209 -4.03 -28.14 5.29
CA ASP A 209 -3.65 -27.29 4.16
C ASP A 209 -2.83 -26.06 4.57
N PHE A 210 -2.04 -25.53 3.65
CA PHE A 210 -1.20 -24.35 3.88
C PHE A 210 -1.26 -23.38 2.70
N PHE A 211 -1.56 -22.12 3.02
CA PHE A 211 -1.59 -21.01 2.08
C PHE A 211 -0.52 -19.98 2.46
N PRO A 212 0.61 -19.92 1.73
CA PRO A 212 1.72 -18.99 2.03
C PRO A 212 1.37 -17.52 1.76
N GLY A 213 0.21 -17.25 1.15
CA GLY A 213 -0.36 -15.93 0.96
C GLY A 213 -1.86 -16.02 0.70
N ALA A 214 -2.57 -14.93 0.97
CA ALA A 214 -4.02 -14.86 0.81
C ALA A 214 -4.48 -14.74 -0.65
N TYR A 215 -3.68 -14.14 -1.54
CA TYR A 215 -4.12 -13.80 -2.90
C TYR A 215 -3.59 -14.76 -3.98
N PRO A 216 -4.37 -15.04 -5.03
CA PRO A 216 -5.79 -14.68 -5.21
C PRO A 216 -6.67 -15.37 -4.16
N VAL A 217 -7.68 -14.67 -3.59
CA VAL A 217 -8.46 -15.20 -2.45
C VAL A 217 -9.32 -16.39 -2.83
N GLU A 218 -9.65 -16.53 -4.10
CA GLU A 218 -10.45 -17.61 -4.67
C GLU A 218 -9.83 -18.98 -4.43
N GLN A 219 -8.50 -19.06 -4.28
CA GLN A 219 -7.82 -20.31 -3.92
C GLN A 219 -8.28 -20.85 -2.56
N LEU A 220 -8.74 -19.96 -1.66
CA LEU A 220 -9.26 -20.32 -0.33
C LEU A 220 -10.65 -20.97 -0.40
N GLY A 221 -11.30 -20.92 -1.58
CA GLY A 221 -12.57 -21.59 -1.86
C GLY A 221 -12.49 -23.12 -1.73
N ARG A 222 -11.29 -23.72 -1.83
CA ARG A 222 -11.08 -25.16 -1.66
C ARG A 222 -11.07 -25.63 -0.19
N ILE A 223 -10.98 -24.70 0.75
CA ILE A 223 -11.05 -25.02 2.19
C ILE A 223 -12.42 -25.63 2.50
N SER A 224 -12.42 -26.77 3.22
CA SER A 224 -13.64 -27.45 3.64
C SER A 224 -14.44 -26.61 4.65
N PRO A 225 -15.79 -26.56 4.56
CA PRO A 225 -16.63 -25.98 5.59
C PRO A 225 -16.46 -26.58 6.98
N ASP A 226 -16.00 -27.83 7.07
CA ASP A 226 -15.79 -28.52 8.36
C ASP A 226 -14.38 -28.32 8.93
N ALA A 227 -13.54 -27.50 8.28
CA ALA A 227 -12.18 -27.23 8.71
C ALA A 227 -12.12 -26.11 9.77
N THR A 228 -11.06 -26.15 10.57
CA THR A 228 -10.64 -25.01 11.39
C THR A 228 -9.48 -24.29 10.70
N VAL A 229 -9.66 -23.00 10.42
CA VAL A 229 -8.70 -22.17 9.67
C VAL A 229 -8.01 -21.19 10.63
N ALA A 230 -6.69 -21.29 10.73
CA ALA A 230 -5.83 -20.30 11.35
C ALA A 230 -5.43 -19.22 10.34
N ILE A 231 -5.78 -17.97 10.62
CA ILE A 231 -5.34 -16.80 9.85
C ILE A 231 -4.24 -16.10 10.65
N GLN A 232 -3.02 -16.12 10.10
CA GLN A 232 -1.88 -15.43 10.68
C GLN A 232 -1.81 -14.01 10.13
N GLY A 233 -2.08 -13.03 11.00
CA GLY A 233 -2.21 -11.62 10.66
C GLY A 233 -3.64 -11.11 10.90
N ILE A 234 -3.74 -9.84 11.27
CA ILE A 234 -5.01 -9.16 11.62
C ILE A 234 -5.11 -7.76 10.98
N GLY A 235 -4.37 -7.57 9.87
CA GLY A 235 -4.41 -6.35 9.07
C GLY A 235 -5.45 -6.41 7.95
N LEU A 236 -5.33 -5.50 6.97
CA LEU A 236 -6.26 -5.38 5.85
C LEU A 236 -6.45 -6.70 5.06
N THR A 237 -5.37 -7.45 4.83
CA THR A 237 -5.45 -8.75 4.14
C THR A 237 -6.27 -9.78 4.92
N ALA A 238 -6.25 -9.74 6.26
CA ALA A 238 -7.06 -10.64 7.08
C ALA A 238 -8.56 -10.38 6.89
N HIS A 239 -8.98 -9.12 6.72
CA HIS A 239 -10.38 -8.80 6.41
C HIS A 239 -10.83 -9.39 5.07
N ASP A 240 -9.96 -9.45 4.07
CA ASP A 240 -10.29 -10.07 2.78
C ASP A 240 -10.42 -11.60 2.91
N VAL A 241 -9.52 -12.25 3.67
CA VAL A 241 -9.63 -13.69 3.99
C VAL A 241 -10.93 -13.97 4.75
N ILE A 242 -11.22 -13.20 5.80
CA ILE A 242 -12.46 -13.30 6.58
C ILE A 242 -13.66 -13.14 5.65
N SER A 243 -13.69 -12.08 4.83
CA SER A 243 -14.80 -11.81 3.92
C SER A 243 -15.00 -12.94 2.91
N HIS A 244 -13.93 -13.57 2.43
CA HIS A 244 -14.01 -14.70 1.51
C HIS A 244 -14.54 -15.98 2.19
N LEU A 245 -14.13 -16.25 3.43
CA LEU A 245 -14.56 -17.41 4.20
C LEU A 245 -15.94 -17.24 4.87
N THR A 246 -16.52 -16.04 4.82
CA THR A 246 -17.84 -15.71 5.38
C THR A 246 -18.81 -15.34 4.27
N VAL A 247 -18.82 -14.07 3.83
CA VAL A 247 -19.68 -13.56 2.77
C VAL A 247 -19.44 -14.29 1.45
N GLY A 248 -18.19 -14.61 1.12
CA GLY A 248 -17.84 -15.43 -0.05
C GLY A 248 -18.38 -16.87 0.01
N ARG A 249 -18.74 -17.37 1.20
CA ARG A 249 -19.44 -18.65 1.41
C ARG A 249 -20.96 -18.50 1.46
N GLY A 250 -21.49 -17.30 1.23
CA GLY A 250 -22.92 -17.01 1.12
C GLY A 250 -23.58 -16.54 2.41
N GLY A 251 -22.82 -16.31 3.48
CA GLY A 251 -23.38 -15.64 4.65
C GLY A 251 -23.55 -14.14 4.40
N ARG A 252 -24.28 -13.47 5.28
CA ARG A 252 -24.69 -12.07 5.06
C ARG A 252 -24.77 -11.27 6.34
N PHE A 253 -24.38 -10.00 6.28
CA PHE A 253 -24.63 -9.05 7.35
C PHE A 253 -26.00 -8.41 7.14
N VAL A 254 -26.84 -8.49 8.17
CA VAL A 254 -28.18 -7.88 8.20
C VAL A 254 -28.31 -6.95 9.40
N ARG A 255 -29.19 -5.97 9.32
CA ARG A 255 -29.54 -5.13 10.47
C ARG A 255 -30.75 -5.72 11.21
N ARG A 256 -30.60 -5.98 12.51
CA ARG A 256 -31.69 -6.38 13.41
C ARG A 256 -31.72 -5.42 14.61
N ALA A 257 -32.85 -4.76 14.84
CA ALA A 257 -33.02 -3.77 15.91
C ALA A 257 -31.89 -2.69 15.93
N GLY A 258 -31.48 -2.22 14.75
CA GLY A 258 -30.43 -1.20 14.60
C GLY A 258 -29.00 -1.71 14.79
N LYS A 259 -28.79 -2.99 15.16
CA LYS A 259 -27.47 -3.61 15.32
C LYS A 259 -27.13 -4.50 14.13
N SER A 260 -25.83 -4.58 13.83
CA SER A 260 -25.29 -5.54 12.86
C SER A 260 -25.44 -6.96 13.39
N HIS A 261 -25.86 -7.88 12.53
CA HIS A 261 -26.03 -9.29 12.83
C HIS A 261 -25.54 -10.10 11.62
N TYR A 262 -24.74 -11.15 11.83
CA TYR A 262 -24.31 -12.02 10.75
C TYR A 262 -25.20 -13.27 10.67
N GLU A 263 -25.72 -13.56 9.48
CA GLU A 263 -26.45 -14.78 9.18
C GLU A 263 -25.51 -15.74 8.44
N ARG A 264 -25.18 -16.85 9.10
CA ARG A 264 -24.37 -17.93 8.53
C ARG A 264 -25.09 -18.61 7.38
N SER A 265 -24.34 -19.00 6.37
CA SER A 265 -24.79 -19.88 5.29
C SER A 265 -24.70 -21.37 5.66
N GLY A 266 -23.90 -21.72 6.68
CA GLY A 266 -23.56 -23.10 7.02
C GLY A 266 -22.38 -23.65 6.22
N ARG A 267 -21.74 -22.81 5.39
CA ARG A 267 -20.55 -23.16 4.59
C ARG A 267 -19.27 -22.49 5.09
N GLU A 268 -19.37 -21.72 6.17
CA GLU A 268 -18.24 -21.07 6.82
C GLU A 268 -17.43 -22.07 7.64
N PRO A 269 -16.09 -22.17 7.46
CA PRO A 269 -15.25 -22.90 8.40
C PRO A 269 -15.20 -22.22 9.77
N ALA A 270 -14.69 -22.93 10.78
CA ALA A 270 -14.29 -22.28 12.04
C ALA A 270 -13.04 -21.43 11.78
N ILE A 271 -13.00 -20.19 12.28
CA ILE A 271 -11.92 -19.24 11.98
C ILE A 271 -11.22 -18.81 13.27
N LEU A 272 -9.90 -19.00 13.30
CA LEU A 272 -8.99 -18.61 14.37
C LEU A 272 -8.08 -17.47 13.89
N LEU A 273 -8.14 -16.31 14.53
CA LEU A 273 -7.25 -15.17 14.24
C LEU A 273 -6.13 -15.08 15.27
N PHE A 274 -4.91 -14.81 14.79
CA PHE A 274 -3.79 -14.48 15.66
C PHE A 274 -2.78 -13.61 14.92
N SER A 275 -1.94 -12.88 15.67
CA SER A 275 -0.79 -12.20 15.10
C SER A 275 0.28 -12.02 16.16
N ARG A 276 1.54 -11.88 15.74
CA ARG A 276 2.64 -11.56 16.63
C ARG A 276 2.41 -10.29 17.45
N SER A 277 1.78 -9.27 16.87
CA SER A 277 1.56 -7.99 17.57
C SER A 277 0.38 -8.02 18.54
N GLY A 278 -0.60 -8.92 18.34
CA GLY A 278 -1.84 -8.91 19.10
C GLY A 278 -2.75 -7.67 18.89
N LEU A 279 -2.44 -6.75 17.97
CA LEU A 279 -3.19 -5.50 17.82
C LEU A 279 -3.94 -5.40 16.49
N PRO A 280 -5.28 -5.19 16.52
CA PRO A 280 -6.04 -4.99 15.29
C PRO A 280 -5.78 -3.60 14.71
N PHE A 281 -6.18 -3.42 13.45
CA PHE A 281 -6.10 -2.12 12.77
C PHE A 281 -7.21 -1.19 13.28
N SER A 282 -6.85 0.08 13.54
CA SER A 282 -7.78 1.14 13.92
C SER A 282 -8.64 1.56 12.73
N ALA A 283 -9.93 1.80 12.94
CA ALA A 283 -10.81 2.26 11.89
C ALA A 283 -10.54 3.74 11.54
N ARG A 284 -10.79 4.09 10.27
CA ARG A 284 -10.72 5.49 9.81
C ARG A 284 -11.79 6.34 10.50
N ALA A 285 -11.37 7.50 11.01
CA ALA A 285 -12.25 8.48 11.62
C ALA A 285 -13.13 9.20 10.58
N VAL A 286 -14.26 9.76 11.04
CA VAL A 286 -15.04 10.71 10.24
C VAL A 286 -14.16 11.93 9.92
N ASN A 287 -14.04 12.26 8.63
CA ASN A 287 -13.22 13.37 8.19
C ASN A 287 -13.96 14.72 8.36
N GLN A 288 -13.52 15.50 9.34
CA GLN A 288 -14.04 16.84 9.67
C GLN A 288 -13.22 17.97 9.02
N LYS A 289 -12.08 17.65 8.39
CA LYS A 289 -11.21 18.62 7.71
C LYS A 289 -11.63 18.88 6.25
N GLY A 290 -12.62 18.13 5.73
CA GLY A 290 -13.01 18.18 4.33
C GLY A 290 -11.98 17.54 3.39
N ALA A 291 -12.16 17.71 2.08
CA ALA A 291 -11.29 17.08 1.07
C ALA A 291 -9.88 17.70 0.99
N ALA A 292 -9.77 19.01 1.28
CA ALA A 292 -8.54 19.78 1.15
C ALA A 292 -7.83 20.05 2.49
N GLY A 293 -8.54 19.99 3.63
CA GLY A 293 -7.96 20.28 4.92
C GLY A 293 -6.98 19.20 5.38
N ARG A 294 -5.88 19.63 5.98
CA ARG A 294 -4.84 18.79 6.57
C ARG A 294 -4.25 19.46 7.79
N TYR A 295 -3.71 18.67 8.70
CA TYR A 295 -2.83 19.16 9.74
C TYR A 295 -1.56 19.75 9.12
N ILE A 296 -1.12 20.89 9.63
CA ILE A 296 0.14 21.53 9.24
C ILE A 296 1.12 21.28 10.38
N PRO A 297 2.24 20.58 10.15
CA PRO A 297 3.19 20.30 11.21
C PRO A 297 3.85 21.58 11.70
N HIS A 298 4.06 21.65 13.01
CA HIS A 298 4.77 22.70 13.69
C HIS A 298 6.17 22.26 14.11
N PHE A 299 6.37 20.95 14.35
CA PHE A 299 7.63 20.41 14.87
C PHE A 299 8.36 19.56 13.82
N PHE A 300 7.70 18.57 13.23
CA PHE A 300 8.26 17.75 12.16
C PHE A 300 8.06 18.44 10.80
N THR A 301 8.71 19.58 10.62
CA THR A 301 8.63 20.40 9.42
C THR A 301 9.75 20.06 8.42
N VAL A 302 9.61 20.53 7.17
CA VAL A 302 10.68 20.39 6.16
C VAL A 302 11.95 21.12 6.59
N SER A 303 11.82 22.29 7.22
CA SER A 303 12.97 23.04 7.77
C SER A 303 13.61 22.32 8.95
N ALA A 304 12.84 21.66 9.82
CA ALA A 304 13.40 20.84 10.88
C ALA A 304 14.22 19.66 10.33
N ILE A 305 13.73 18.99 9.28
CA ILE A 305 14.47 17.92 8.60
C ILE A 305 15.79 18.46 8.03
N ALA A 306 15.77 19.63 7.37
CA ALA A 306 16.98 20.25 6.83
C ALA A 306 17.99 20.58 7.94
N ALA A 307 17.54 21.18 9.05
CA ALA A 307 18.39 21.47 10.20
C ALA A 307 18.99 20.21 10.85
N LEU A 308 18.24 19.11 10.91
CA LEU A 308 18.76 17.82 11.36
C LEU A 308 19.86 17.29 10.43
N ARG A 309 19.68 17.43 9.11
CA ARG A 309 20.70 17.02 8.11
C ARG A 309 21.98 17.86 8.21
N GLU A 310 21.86 19.18 8.41
CA GLU A 310 23.01 20.07 8.62
C GLU A 310 23.77 19.70 9.90
N ARG A 311 23.04 19.44 10.99
CA ARG A 311 23.63 18.97 12.25
C ARG A 311 24.31 17.61 12.09
N ALA A 312 23.67 16.68 11.39
CA ALA A 312 24.25 15.36 11.12
C ALA A 312 25.54 15.50 10.30
N LEU A 313 25.58 16.38 9.31
CA LEU A 313 26.79 16.63 8.51
C LEU A 313 27.93 17.14 9.39
N ALA A 314 27.66 18.10 10.28
CA ALA A 314 28.65 18.66 11.20
C ALA A 314 29.16 17.64 12.23
N LEU A 315 28.31 16.74 12.73
CA LEU A 315 28.65 15.81 13.81
C LEU A 315 29.17 14.44 13.32
N ARG A 316 28.66 13.94 12.18
CA ARG A 316 28.87 12.57 11.67
C ARG A 316 29.58 12.53 10.31
N GLY A 317 29.77 13.68 9.66
CA GLY A 317 30.37 13.76 8.32
C GLY A 317 29.46 13.31 7.18
N ASN A 318 28.16 13.11 7.42
CA ASN A 318 27.16 12.76 6.41
C ASN A 318 25.79 13.32 6.80
N THR A 319 24.84 13.34 5.86
CA THR A 319 23.51 13.94 6.06
C THR A 319 22.46 12.96 6.60
N GLN A 320 22.84 11.76 7.05
CA GLN A 320 21.88 10.77 7.56
C GLN A 320 21.42 11.15 8.97
N ILE A 321 20.10 11.16 9.16
CA ILE A 321 19.47 11.50 10.44
C ILE A 321 19.00 10.26 11.18
N ASP A 322 18.89 10.35 12.50
CA ASP A 322 18.43 9.29 13.38
C ASP A 322 16.90 9.36 13.53
N PHE A 323 16.21 8.33 13.04
CA PHE A 323 14.75 8.29 13.09
C PHE A 323 14.24 8.25 14.53
N VAL A 324 14.88 7.50 15.41
CA VAL A 324 14.41 7.24 16.77
C VAL A 324 14.68 8.42 17.68
N ASN A 325 15.89 8.97 17.62
CA ASN A 325 16.36 9.98 18.57
C ASN A 325 16.15 11.41 18.07
N GLU A 326 16.09 11.64 16.76
CA GLU A 326 15.97 12.99 16.19
C GLU A 326 14.59 13.25 15.57
N VAL A 327 14.01 12.28 14.85
CA VAL A 327 12.74 12.48 14.12
C VAL A 327 11.51 12.14 14.97
N MET A 328 11.48 10.97 15.61
CA MET A 328 10.32 10.53 16.39
C MET A 328 9.88 11.53 17.48
N PRO A 329 10.78 12.21 18.21
CA PRO A 329 10.37 13.25 19.15
C PRO A 329 9.57 14.39 18.49
N LEU A 330 9.95 14.81 17.27
CA LEU A 330 9.24 15.85 16.52
C LEU A 330 7.86 15.36 16.06
N VAL A 331 7.78 14.12 15.56
CA VAL A 331 6.52 13.49 15.18
C VAL A 331 5.57 13.39 16.37
N MET A 332 6.07 12.92 17.52
CA MET A 332 5.27 12.80 18.73
C MET A 332 4.83 14.17 19.27
N ALA A 333 5.65 15.21 19.13
CA ALA A 333 5.28 16.57 19.50
C ALA A 333 4.10 17.09 18.66
N ASP A 334 4.11 16.90 17.34
CA ASP A 334 2.96 17.24 16.48
C ASP A 334 1.71 16.43 16.84
N MET A 335 1.85 15.12 17.10
CA MET A 335 0.73 14.28 17.57
C MET A 335 0.16 14.79 18.90
N ALA A 336 1.02 15.15 19.86
CA ALA A 336 0.64 15.66 21.16
C ALA A 336 -0.03 17.04 21.07
N TYR A 337 0.47 17.90 20.19
CA TYR A 337 -0.14 19.20 19.92
C TYR A 337 -1.55 19.03 19.37
N ALA A 338 -1.75 18.21 18.33
CA ALA A 338 -3.07 17.95 17.78
C ALA A 338 -4.03 17.36 18.82
N ARG A 339 -3.52 16.45 19.68
CA ARG A 339 -4.27 15.89 20.81
C ARG A 339 -4.67 16.97 21.81
N HIS A 340 -3.76 17.88 22.14
CA HIS A 340 -4.01 18.98 23.07
C HIS A 340 -5.12 19.89 22.53
N VAL A 341 -5.03 20.30 21.26
CA VAL A 341 -6.05 21.15 20.61
C VAL A 341 -7.44 20.50 20.68
N ALA A 342 -7.52 19.20 20.42
CA ALA A 342 -8.78 18.46 20.51
C ALA A 342 -9.35 18.37 21.95
N LEU A 343 -8.48 18.34 22.97
CA LEU A 343 -8.89 18.29 24.37
C LEU A 343 -9.29 19.66 24.93
N SER A 344 -8.51 20.70 24.64
CA SER A 344 -8.68 22.04 25.20
C SER A 344 -9.64 22.90 24.38
N GLY A 345 -9.86 22.56 23.11
CA GLY A 345 -10.59 23.40 22.15
C GLY A 345 -9.81 24.65 21.72
N SER A 346 -8.55 24.78 22.11
CA SER A 346 -7.70 25.94 21.82
C SER A 346 -6.34 25.51 21.29
N ALA A 347 -5.83 26.26 20.30
CA ALA A 347 -4.52 26.05 19.72
C ALA A 347 -3.53 27.08 20.28
N PRO A 348 -2.70 26.71 21.28
CA PRO A 348 -1.66 27.62 21.76
C PRO A 348 -0.63 27.87 20.63
N PRO A 349 0.05 29.01 20.63
CA PRO A 349 1.20 29.20 19.74
C PRO A 349 2.20 28.04 19.90
N PRO A 350 2.71 27.42 18.82
CA PRO A 350 3.55 26.23 18.93
C PRO A 350 4.78 26.38 19.81
N GLU A 351 5.37 27.57 19.87
CA GLU A 351 6.50 27.93 20.73
C GLU A 351 6.16 27.94 22.23
N GLN A 352 4.88 28.01 22.57
CA GLN A 352 4.37 27.93 23.95
C GLN A 352 3.91 26.52 24.32
N PHE A 353 3.83 25.60 23.35
CA PHE A 353 3.44 24.22 23.61
C PHE A 353 4.62 23.43 24.17
N VAL A 354 4.44 22.86 25.36
CA VAL A 354 5.44 22.01 26.01
C VAL A 354 5.10 20.55 25.77
N PHE A 355 5.97 19.84 25.06
CA PHE A 355 5.90 18.38 24.93
C PHE A 355 6.56 17.71 26.14
N ASP A 356 5.82 17.68 27.25
CA ASP A 356 6.26 17.10 28.52
C ASP A 356 6.15 15.56 28.58
N ASP A 357 6.55 14.98 29.71
CA ASP A 357 6.53 13.54 29.92
C ASP A 357 5.12 12.94 29.90
N ALA A 358 4.11 13.70 30.34
CA ALA A 358 2.71 13.25 30.32
C ALA A 358 2.17 13.17 28.89
N ALA A 359 2.45 14.20 28.08
CA ALA A 359 2.14 14.23 26.66
C ALA A 359 2.88 13.11 25.91
N ARG A 360 4.16 12.88 26.22
CA ARG A 360 4.96 11.79 25.66
C ARG A 360 4.35 10.42 26.00
N ALA A 361 4.02 10.17 27.26
CA ALA A 361 3.40 8.93 27.70
C ALA A 361 2.04 8.69 27.01
N ALA A 362 1.24 9.75 26.84
CA ALA A 362 -0.03 9.66 26.14
C ALA A 362 0.14 9.28 24.67
N ILE A 363 1.11 9.86 23.95
CA ILE A 363 1.38 9.48 22.55
C ILE A 363 2.00 8.08 22.45
N GLN A 364 2.88 7.71 23.39
CA GLN A 364 3.45 6.36 23.42
C GLN A 364 2.36 5.29 23.59
N ALA A 365 1.35 5.53 24.44
CA ALA A 365 0.21 4.63 24.62
C ALA A 365 -0.69 4.53 23.38
N ILE A 366 -0.69 5.54 22.49
CA ILE A 366 -1.39 5.48 21.20
C ILE A 366 -0.59 4.62 20.20
N LEU A 367 0.73 4.84 20.15
CA LEU A 367 1.62 4.13 19.23
C LEU A 367 1.76 2.65 19.61
N ASP A 368 1.82 2.34 20.90
CA ASP A 368 1.92 0.99 21.45
C ASP A 368 0.93 0.78 22.62
N PRO A 369 -0.33 0.43 22.31
CA PRO A 369 -1.38 0.28 23.33
C PRO A 369 -1.22 -0.96 24.23
N ILE A 370 -0.43 -1.96 23.83
CA ILE A 370 -0.04 -3.05 24.74
C ILE A 370 1.05 -2.55 25.68
N GLY A 371 2.13 -1.96 25.15
CA GLY A 371 3.22 -1.44 25.96
C GLY A 371 3.74 -2.48 26.96
N ALA A 372 3.76 -2.12 28.24
CA ALA A 372 4.18 -3.01 29.32
C ALA A 372 3.06 -3.89 29.92
N ARG A 373 1.86 -3.91 29.32
CA ARG A 373 0.73 -4.73 29.82
C ARG A 373 1.08 -6.21 29.70
N THR A 374 0.73 -6.96 30.73
CA THR A 374 0.70 -8.42 30.72
C THR A 374 -0.74 -8.89 30.79
N PHE A 375 -1.00 -10.09 30.28
CA PHE A 375 -2.31 -10.73 30.30
C PHE A 375 -2.20 -12.04 31.07
N SER A 376 -3.19 -12.34 31.91
CA SER A 376 -3.17 -13.57 32.74
C SER A 376 -3.38 -14.84 31.90
N ASP A 377 -4.19 -14.73 30.85
CA ASP A 377 -4.62 -15.83 29.99
C ASP A 377 -5.18 -15.29 28.66
N LEU A 378 -5.57 -16.19 27.77
CA LEU A 378 -6.16 -15.83 26.47
C LEU A 378 -7.52 -15.12 26.60
N ALA A 379 -8.31 -15.41 27.64
CA ALA A 379 -9.60 -14.77 27.85
C ALA A 379 -9.44 -13.29 28.25
N ASP A 380 -8.43 -12.98 29.06
CA ASP A 380 -8.05 -11.63 29.40
C ASP A 380 -7.60 -10.83 28.18
N PHE A 381 -6.73 -11.43 27.37
CA PHE A 381 -6.33 -10.81 26.10
C PHE A 381 -7.52 -10.60 25.14
N ARG A 382 -8.46 -11.56 25.05
CA ARG A 382 -9.68 -11.42 24.26
C ARG A 382 -10.54 -10.24 24.72
N ARG A 383 -10.67 -10.03 26.04
CA ARG A 383 -11.38 -8.86 26.59
C ARG A 383 -10.69 -7.56 26.17
N PHE A 384 -9.37 -7.48 26.28
CA PHE A 384 -8.61 -6.32 25.82
C PHE A 384 -8.78 -6.06 24.33
N PHE A 385 -8.61 -7.08 23.49
CA PHE A 385 -8.75 -6.97 22.03
C PHE A 385 -10.13 -6.43 21.64
N ARG A 386 -11.18 -6.98 22.24
CA ARG A 386 -12.56 -6.54 22.00
C ARG A 386 -12.79 -5.11 22.48
N GLN A 387 -12.33 -4.77 23.68
CA GLN A 387 -12.48 -3.43 24.24
C GLN A 387 -11.75 -2.39 23.39
N PHE A 388 -10.55 -2.72 22.91
CA PHE A 388 -9.78 -1.85 22.00
C PHE A 388 -10.56 -1.50 20.74
N LEU A 389 -11.22 -2.47 20.09
CA LEU A 389 -12.05 -2.22 18.91
C LEU A 389 -13.27 -1.34 19.23
N LEU A 390 -13.91 -1.54 20.38
CA LEU A 390 -15.05 -0.73 20.82
C LEU A 390 -14.64 0.73 21.11
N ASP A 391 -13.54 0.90 21.84
CA ASP A 391 -13.00 2.22 22.16
C ASP A 391 -12.58 2.98 20.89
N ASP A 392 -11.91 2.29 19.96
CA ASP A 392 -11.50 2.87 18.68
C ASP A 392 -12.72 3.33 17.86
N LEU A 393 -13.78 2.51 17.80
CA LEU A 393 -15.02 2.84 17.10
C LEU A 393 -15.78 4.00 17.75
N ALA A 394 -15.74 4.13 19.08
CA ALA A 394 -16.32 5.27 19.77
C ALA A 394 -15.57 6.58 19.43
N GLU A 395 -14.24 6.51 19.25
CA GLU A 395 -13.42 7.65 18.83
C GLU A 395 -13.61 7.99 17.34
N VAL A 396 -13.89 7.01 16.48
CA VAL A 396 -14.19 7.25 15.05
C VAL A 396 -15.34 8.24 14.85
N GLU A 397 -16.41 8.12 15.63
CA GLU A 397 -17.61 8.98 15.54
C GLU A 397 -17.33 10.43 15.95
N LYS A 398 -16.40 10.63 16.88
CA LYS A 398 -15.97 11.97 17.30
C LYS A 398 -15.20 12.70 16.19
N GLY A 399 -14.62 11.95 15.24
CA GLY A 399 -13.96 12.46 14.03
C GLY A 399 -12.52 12.94 14.24
N ASN A 400 -11.82 13.20 13.14
CA ASN A 400 -10.37 13.48 13.12
C ASN A 400 -9.94 14.88 13.59
N VAL A 401 -10.86 15.69 14.12
CA VAL A 401 -10.57 16.98 14.77
C VAL A 401 -10.97 16.97 16.23
N LYS A 402 -12.18 16.48 16.55
CA LYS A 402 -12.71 16.54 17.93
C LYS A 402 -12.34 15.34 18.79
N SER A 403 -11.97 14.20 18.21
CA SER A 403 -11.39 13.09 18.98
C SER A 403 -9.91 13.40 19.25
N PRO A 404 -9.45 13.43 20.52
CA PRO A 404 -8.03 13.56 20.81
C PRO A 404 -7.19 12.41 20.23
N LEU A 405 -7.72 11.19 20.25
CA LEU A 405 -7.06 10.02 19.68
C LEU A 405 -6.96 10.13 18.15
N LYS A 406 -8.08 10.40 17.48
CA LYS A 406 -8.10 10.46 16.02
C LYS A 406 -7.38 11.71 15.50
N ALA A 407 -7.44 12.85 16.20
CA ALA A 407 -6.65 14.03 15.85
C ALA A 407 -5.15 13.75 15.90
N ALA A 408 -4.66 13.12 16.98
CA ALA A 408 -3.26 12.75 17.12
C ALA A 408 -2.79 11.78 16.03
N THR A 409 -3.59 10.76 15.72
CA THR A 409 -3.23 9.74 14.73
C THR A 409 -3.35 10.26 13.30
N ASP A 410 -4.26 11.20 13.02
CA ASP A 410 -4.39 11.84 11.70
C ASP A 410 -3.17 12.70 11.33
N VAL A 411 -2.40 13.19 12.32
CA VAL A 411 -1.11 13.86 12.07
C VAL A 411 -0.19 12.97 11.23
N LEU A 412 -0.05 11.69 11.60
CA LEU A 412 0.82 10.74 10.89
C LEU A 412 0.43 10.58 9.41
N ARG A 413 -0.85 10.76 9.08
CA ARG A 413 -1.34 10.76 7.71
C ARG A 413 -0.92 12.03 6.96
N ASP A 414 -1.07 13.16 7.62
CA ASP A 414 -0.93 14.49 7.03
C ASP A 414 0.56 14.90 6.91
N VAL A 415 1.45 14.35 7.75
CA VAL A 415 2.92 14.56 7.69
C VAL A 415 3.67 13.55 6.80
N ARG A 416 2.95 12.82 5.94
CA ARG A 416 3.54 11.81 5.05
C ARG A 416 4.63 12.36 4.14
N GLU A 417 4.46 13.59 3.65
CA GLU A 417 5.46 14.22 2.78
C GLU A 417 6.77 14.45 3.54
N GLN A 418 6.70 14.80 4.82
CA GLN A 418 7.85 14.98 5.68
C GLN A 418 8.55 13.65 5.93
N PHE A 419 7.81 12.55 6.11
CA PHE A 419 8.41 11.21 6.15
C PHE A 419 9.14 10.86 4.86
N ARG A 420 8.57 11.17 3.68
CA ARG A 420 9.25 10.96 2.39
C ARG A 420 10.58 11.74 2.34
N ARG A 421 10.54 13.04 2.65
CA ARG A 421 11.74 13.90 2.68
C ARG A 421 12.80 13.43 3.68
N ALA A 422 12.38 12.83 4.79
CA ALA A 422 13.28 12.30 5.81
C ALA A 422 13.89 10.95 5.42
N ALA A 423 13.10 10.04 4.83
CA ALA A 423 13.48 8.63 4.63
C ALA A 423 14.16 8.33 3.30
N GLU A 424 13.68 8.93 2.20
CA GLU A 424 14.05 8.54 0.84
C GLU A 424 15.57 8.68 0.58
N TYR A 425 16.10 7.81 -0.31
CA TYR A 425 17.50 7.84 -0.78
C TYR A 425 18.55 7.80 0.34
N ARG A 426 18.37 6.92 1.32
CA ARG A 426 19.26 6.71 2.49
C ARG A 426 19.24 7.90 3.46
N GLY A 427 18.09 8.56 3.60
CA GLY A 427 17.96 9.71 4.50
C GLY A 427 18.15 9.36 5.98
N PHE A 428 17.86 8.13 6.38
CA PHE A 428 18.12 7.63 7.73
C PHE A 428 19.43 6.86 7.85
N THR A 429 20.03 6.84 9.04
CA THR A 429 21.13 5.91 9.36
C THR A 429 20.66 4.46 9.17
N PRO A 430 21.56 3.49 8.89
CA PRO A 430 21.16 2.09 8.67
C PRO A 430 20.30 1.48 9.79
N ASP A 431 20.64 1.77 11.05
CA ASP A 431 19.87 1.29 12.21
C ASP A 431 18.50 1.95 12.31
N SER A 432 18.43 3.25 12.02
CA SER A 432 17.18 4.01 11.99
C SER A 432 16.25 3.56 10.87
N ASP A 433 16.81 3.27 9.69
CA ASP A 433 16.07 2.75 8.54
C ASP A 433 15.41 1.41 8.87
N LYS A 434 16.13 0.51 9.57
CA LYS A 434 15.59 -0.76 10.07
C LYS A 434 14.42 -0.57 11.03
N VAL A 435 14.49 0.40 11.93
CA VAL A 435 13.38 0.71 12.86
C VAL A 435 12.21 1.35 12.11
N PHE A 436 12.48 2.32 11.24
CA PHE A 436 11.47 3.02 10.47
C PHE A 436 10.67 2.06 9.58
N SER A 437 11.34 1.38 8.65
CA SER A 437 10.67 0.51 7.67
C SER A 437 10.18 -0.81 8.28
N GLY A 438 10.93 -1.40 9.22
CA GLY A 438 10.61 -2.69 9.82
C GLY A 438 9.59 -2.65 10.95
N GLN A 439 9.45 -1.53 11.67
CA GLN A 439 8.58 -1.42 12.85
C GLN A 439 7.60 -0.26 12.71
N PHE A 440 8.08 0.96 12.50
CA PHE A 440 7.23 2.15 12.53
C PHE A 440 6.21 2.17 11.39
N VAL A 441 6.59 1.80 10.17
CA VAL A 441 5.65 1.71 9.03
C VAL A 441 4.51 0.72 9.33
N ASN A 442 4.78 -0.38 10.04
CA ASN A 442 3.73 -1.32 10.46
C ASN A 442 2.77 -0.70 11.49
N THR A 443 3.31 0.04 12.46
CA THR A 443 2.51 0.81 13.42
C THR A 443 1.67 1.89 12.73
N LEU A 444 2.26 2.64 11.80
CA LEU A 444 1.59 3.68 11.03
C LEU A 444 0.46 3.08 10.18
N ASN A 445 0.71 1.96 9.49
CA ASN A 445 -0.31 1.24 8.72
C ASN A 445 -1.48 0.78 9.60
N ARG A 446 -1.19 0.24 10.79
CA ARG A 446 -2.19 -0.23 11.75
C ARG A 446 -3.09 0.91 12.26
N ILE A 447 -2.50 2.08 12.51
CA ILE A 447 -3.18 3.21 13.15
C ILE A 447 -3.91 4.09 12.12
N VAL A 448 -3.29 4.37 10.98
CA VAL A 448 -3.71 5.42 10.04
C VAL A 448 -4.41 4.84 8.82
N PHE A 449 -3.90 3.73 8.29
CA PHE A 449 -4.37 3.14 7.04
C PHE A 449 -5.32 1.97 7.25
N GLY A 450 -5.94 1.93 8.43
CA GLY A 450 -6.87 0.88 8.77
C GLY A 450 -8.14 0.84 7.93
N PRO A 451 -8.93 -0.22 8.14
CA PRO A 451 -10.05 -0.53 7.28
C PRO A 451 -11.18 0.50 7.46
N PRO A 452 -12.15 0.51 6.53
CA PRO A 452 -13.40 1.24 6.74
C PRO A 452 -14.06 0.85 8.07
N ARG A 453 -14.71 1.81 8.73
CA ARG A 453 -15.42 1.59 10.01
C ARG A 453 -16.31 0.33 10.01
N HIS A 454 -17.04 0.09 8.92
CA HIS A 454 -17.95 -1.06 8.82
C HIS A 454 -17.21 -2.40 8.94
N ARG A 455 -15.95 -2.51 8.50
CA ARG A 455 -15.16 -3.75 8.62
C ARG A 455 -14.80 -4.09 10.06
N ASN A 456 -14.56 -3.09 10.91
CA ASN A 456 -14.33 -3.32 12.34
C ASN A 456 -15.64 -3.68 13.05
N LEU A 457 -16.78 -3.12 12.62
CA LEU A 457 -18.11 -3.53 13.11
C LEU A 457 -18.46 -4.96 12.70
N GLU A 458 -18.16 -5.35 11.45
CA GLU A 458 -18.30 -6.71 10.95
C GLU A 458 -17.44 -7.68 11.76
N LEU A 459 -16.16 -7.36 11.99
CA LEU A 459 -15.26 -8.17 12.81
C LEU A 459 -15.80 -8.35 14.23
N LEU A 460 -16.26 -7.28 14.89
CA LEU A 460 -16.90 -7.38 16.20
C LEU A 460 -18.16 -8.25 16.17
N THR A 461 -19.00 -8.12 15.14
CA THR A 461 -20.21 -8.93 14.98
C THR A 461 -19.85 -10.41 14.88
N LEU A 462 -18.84 -10.75 14.07
CA LEU A 462 -18.37 -12.13 13.88
C LEU A 462 -17.74 -12.71 15.16
N LEU A 463 -17.00 -11.90 15.93
CA LEU A 463 -16.45 -12.29 17.23
C LEU A 463 -17.55 -12.54 18.26
N ASP A 464 -18.51 -11.61 18.38
CA ASP A 464 -19.60 -11.71 19.36
C ASP A 464 -20.53 -12.90 19.09
N GLN A 465 -20.64 -13.34 17.82
CA GLN A 465 -21.43 -14.50 17.41
C GLN A 465 -20.62 -15.80 17.27
N GLY A 466 -19.35 -15.79 17.68
CA GLY A 466 -18.49 -16.98 17.65
C GLY A 466 -18.25 -17.55 16.24
N VAL A 467 -18.36 -16.72 15.19
CA VAL A 467 -17.95 -17.09 13.83
C VAL A 467 -16.42 -17.08 13.73
N ILE A 468 -15.82 -16.13 14.43
CA ILE A 468 -14.38 -15.97 14.54
C ILE A 468 -13.99 -16.00 16.01
N GLU A 469 -12.82 -16.57 16.30
CA GLU A 469 -12.19 -16.51 17.61
C GLU A 469 -10.76 -15.94 17.53
N ILE A 470 -10.36 -15.17 18.53
CA ILE A 470 -8.95 -14.82 18.72
C ILE A 470 -8.23 -16.00 19.37
N ALA A 471 -7.25 -16.59 18.70
CA ALA A 471 -6.62 -17.84 19.10
C ALA A 471 -5.19 -17.69 19.65
N GLY A 472 -4.65 -16.47 19.68
CA GLY A 472 -3.33 -16.18 20.24
C GLY A 472 -3.21 -14.73 20.68
N GLY A 473 -2.32 -14.48 21.64
CA GLY A 473 -1.99 -13.16 22.19
C GLY A 473 -0.74 -12.52 21.57
N PRO A 474 -0.20 -11.48 22.21
CA PRO A 474 1.07 -10.88 21.80
C PRO A 474 2.18 -11.92 21.83
N GLY A 475 3.02 -11.95 20.79
CA GLY A 475 4.06 -12.96 20.63
C GLY A 475 3.57 -14.32 20.12
N ALA A 476 2.29 -14.48 19.77
CA ALA A 476 1.76 -15.74 19.26
C ALA A 476 2.58 -16.28 18.08
N ALA A 477 2.89 -17.57 18.13
CA ALA A 477 3.60 -18.32 17.11
C ALA A 477 2.76 -19.50 16.62
N VAL A 478 3.10 -20.04 15.45
CA VAL A 478 2.46 -21.23 14.89
C VAL A 478 3.52 -22.26 14.52
N PHE A 479 3.24 -23.53 14.76
CA PHE A 479 4.10 -24.63 14.38
C PHE A 479 3.29 -25.88 13.99
N PRO A 480 3.85 -26.77 13.15
CA PRO A 480 3.28 -28.09 12.89
C PRO A 480 3.17 -28.98 14.13
N GLN A 481 1.99 -29.55 14.39
CA GLN A 481 1.73 -30.51 15.47
C GLN A 481 1.49 -31.90 14.87
N ARG A 482 2.56 -32.70 14.81
CA ARG A 482 2.64 -33.97 14.06
C ARG A 482 1.74 -35.10 14.59
N ASP A 483 1.61 -35.23 15.90
CA ASP A 483 0.73 -36.22 16.55
C ASP A 483 -0.77 -35.96 16.31
N ARG A 484 -1.14 -34.71 16.00
CA ARG A 484 -2.52 -34.30 15.70
C ARG A 484 -2.82 -34.10 14.22
N ALA A 485 -1.79 -34.08 13.36
CA ALA A 485 -1.92 -33.65 11.97
C ALA A 485 -2.62 -32.28 11.81
N GLN A 486 -2.26 -31.32 12.68
CA GLN A 486 -2.80 -29.96 12.72
C GLN A 486 -1.69 -28.93 12.93
N PHE A 487 -1.96 -27.66 12.66
CA PHE A 487 -1.13 -26.54 13.10
C PHE A 487 -1.51 -26.15 14.55
N ALA A 488 -0.51 -25.91 15.39
CA ALA A 488 -0.70 -25.41 16.74
C ALA A 488 -0.32 -23.92 16.81
N ILE A 489 -1.26 -23.09 17.23
CA ILE A 489 -1.05 -21.70 17.61
C ILE A 489 -0.73 -21.67 19.10
N GLU A 490 0.41 -21.11 19.47
CA GLU A 490 0.88 -21.05 20.85
C GLU A 490 1.09 -19.61 21.31
N THR A 491 0.73 -19.32 22.55
CA THR A 491 1.06 -18.05 23.22
C THR A 491 1.38 -18.30 24.68
N ALA A 492 2.45 -17.69 25.18
CA ALA A 492 2.77 -17.68 26.60
C ALA A 492 2.04 -16.53 27.32
N PHE A 493 1.37 -16.84 28.43
CA PHE A 493 0.77 -15.91 29.36
C PHE A 493 1.37 -16.16 30.75
N GLY A 494 2.40 -15.38 31.11
CA GLY A 494 3.18 -15.63 32.31
C GLY A 494 3.86 -17.00 32.28
N THR A 495 3.52 -17.88 33.23
CA THR A 495 4.04 -19.26 33.30
C THR A 495 3.15 -20.28 32.57
N GLN A 496 2.00 -19.85 32.04
CA GLN A 496 1.06 -20.71 31.32
C GLN A 496 1.27 -20.58 29.82
N THR A 497 1.08 -21.68 29.11
CA THR A 497 1.14 -21.72 27.65
C THR A 497 -0.23 -22.13 27.12
N GLU A 498 -0.86 -21.23 26.38
CA GLU A 498 -2.12 -21.48 25.70
C GLU A 498 -1.86 -22.04 24.30
N ARG A 499 -2.60 -23.09 23.93
CA ARG A 499 -2.49 -23.75 22.62
C ARG A 499 -3.86 -23.94 21.97
N ARG A 500 -3.97 -23.52 20.71
CA ARG A 500 -5.14 -23.76 19.84
C ARG A 500 -4.71 -24.50 18.58
N TYR A 501 -5.59 -25.30 18.01
CA TYR A 501 -5.26 -26.14 16.86
C TYR A 501 -6.14 -25.78 15.66
N ALA A 502 -5.56 -25.87 14.47
CA ALA A 502 -6.23 -25.62 13.20
C ALA A 502 -5.78 -26.63 12.13
N ASP A 503 -6.67 -26.95 11.20
CA ASP A 503 -6.37 -27.81 10.05
C ASP A 503 -5.65 -27.02 8.95
N VAL A 504 -6.04 -25.76 8.76
CA VAL A 504 -5.53 -24.92 7.67
C VAL A 504 -4.78 -23.72 8.24
N LEU A 505 -3.61 -23.41 7.68
CA LEU A 505 -2.88 -22.16 7.97
C LEU A 505 -2.90 -21.22 6.75
N VAL A 506 -3.39 -20.00 6.93
CA VAL A 506 -3.39 -18.93 5.92
C VAL A 506 -2.53 -17.76 6.38
N ILE A 507 -1.50 -17.44 5.61
CA ILE A 507 -0.64 -16.27 5.84
C ILE A 507 -1.31 -15.01 5.24
N SER A 508 -1.77 -14.10 6.11
CA SER A 508 -2.55 -12.92 5.72
C SER A 508 -1.73 -11.61 5.78
N ARG A 509 -0.62 -11.57 5.06
CA ARG A 509 0.23 -10.39 4.90
C ARG A 509 0.67 -10.21 3.44
N ILE A 510 1.08 -8.99 3.11
CA ILE A 510 1.73 -8.68 1.82
C ILE A 510 3.21 -8.47 2.13
N ASP A 511 4.06 -9.14 1.38
CA ASP A 511 5.51 -9.03 1.56
C ASP A 511 6.07 -7.81 0.84
N VAL A 512 7.12 -7.23 1.44
CA VAL A 512 7.90 -6.18 0.81
C VAL A 512 8.65 -6.76 -0.38
N PHE A 513 8.55 -6.10 -1.53
CA PHE A 513 9.26 -6.48 -2.74
C PHE A 513 10.78 -6.43 -2.51
N SER A 514 11.50 -7.47 -2.92
CA SER A 514 12.96 -7.57 -2.80
C SER A 514 13.49 -8.29 -4.04
N PRO A 515 14.40 -7.68 -4.83
CA PRO A 515 14.97 -8.34 -6.01
C PRO A 515 15.63 -9.69 -5.71
N GLU A 516 16.24 -9.82 -4.52
CA GLU A 516 16.91 -11.05 -4.07
C GLU A 516 15.94 -12.21 -3.80
N ARG A 517 14.69 -11.89 -3.45
CA ARG A 517 13.71 -12.86 -2.98
C ARG A 517 12.47 -12.91 -3.85
N ASP A 518 12.40 -12.26 -5.00
CA ASP A 518 11.22 -12.32 -5.86
C ASP A 518 11.15 -13.63 -6.68
N GLN A 519 9.95 -14.18 -6.88
CA GLN A 519 9.72 -15.39 -7.68
C GLN A 519 9.74 -15.12 -9.19
N SER A 520 9.64 -13.86 -9.63
CA SER A 520 9.63 -13.51 -11.04
C SER A 520 10.95 -13.85 -11.72
N GLU A 521 10.85 -14.60 -12.81
CA GLU A 521 11.96 -14.90 -13.70
C GLU A 521 12.59 -13.64 -14.29
N LEU A 522 11.78 -12.63 -14.64
CA LEU A 522 12.26 -11.33 -15.08
C LEU A 522 13.20 -10.69 -14.06
N VAL A 523 12.77 -10.63 -12.80
CA VAL A 523 13.55 -9.98 -11.74
C VAL A 523 14.86 -10.74 -11.50
N ALA A 524 14.80 -12.08 -11.47
CA ALA A 524 15.99 -12.91 -11.33
C ALA A 524 16.99 -12.67 -12.47
N ASN A 525 16.53 -12.61 -13.72
CA ASN A 525 17.38 -12.38 -14.89
C ASN A 525 17.95 -10.96 -14.92
N LEU A 526 17.15 -9.94 -14.57
CA LEU A 526 17.62 -8.57 -14.47
C LEU A 526 18.74 -8.41 -13.43
N VAL A 527 18.64 -9.10 -12.29
CA VAL A 527 19.69 -9.14 -11.26
C VAL A 527 20.92 -9.87 -11.79
N SER A 528 20.77 -11.06 -12.38
CA SER A 528 21.92 -11.86 -12.85
C SER A 528 22.69 -11.19 -13.99
N ARG A 529 22.02 -10.32 -14.76
CA ARG A 529 22.63 -9.50 -15.82
C ARG A 529 23.19 -8.17 -15.33
N GLY A 530 23.02 -7.86 -14.04
CA GLY A 530 23.48 -6.61 -13.45
C GLY A 530 22.71 -5.36 -13.89
N LEU A 531 21.57 -5.51 -14.57
CA LEU A 531 20.73 -4.38 -15.01
C LEU A 531 20.03 -3.68 -13.84
N ILE A 532 19.71 -4.43 -12.79
CA ILE A 532 19.17 -3.91 -11.53
C ILE A 532 20.01 -4.40 -10.36
N ARG A 533 19.97 -3.68 -9.24
CA ARG A 533 20.43 -4.16 -7.94
C ARG A 533 19.42 -3.90 -6.84
N SER A 534 19.52 -4.66 -5.76
CA SER A 534 18.81 -4.38 -4.51
C SER A 534 19.25 -3.05 -3.92
N TYR A 535 18.29 -2.24 -3.49
CA TYR A 535 18.59 -1.05 -2.70
C TYR A 535 19.16 -1.42 -1.32
N ARG A 536 20.24 -0.76 -0.91
CA ARG A 536 20.89 -0.99 0.39
C ARG A 536 21.22 0.32 1.07
N ASN A 537 21.12 0.35 2.39
CA ASN A 537 21.59 1.42 3.25
C ASN A 537 22.62 0.84 4.24
N GLY A 538 23.91 0.96 3.91
CA GLY A 538 24.96 0.20 4.57
C GLY A 538 24.67 -1.32 4.51
N PRO A 539 24.69 -2.05 5.64
CA PRO A 539 24.37 -3.49 5.67
C PRO A 539 22.88 -3.79 5.55
N TYR A 540 22.00 -2.80 5.70
CA TYR A 540 20.55 -2.99 5.73
C TYR A 540 19.93 -2.98 4.32
N HIS A 541 18.97 -3.88 4.08
CA HIS A 541 18.18 -3.97 2.85
C HIS A 541 16.69 -3.87 3.18
N PRO A 542 16.05 -2.69 2.99
CA PRO A 542 14.61 -2.53 3.26
C PRO A 542 13.71 -3.11 2.16
N GLY A 543 14.29 -3.66 1.08
CA GLY A 543 13.57 -4.05 -0.14
C GLY A 543 13.83 -3.08 -1.29
N GLY A 544 13.18 -3.32 -2.42
CA GLY A 544 13.21 -2.44 -3.59
C GLY A 544 14.42 -2.56 -4.53
N ILE A 545 14.21 -2.14 -5.77
CA ILE A 545 15.25 -1.84 -6.77
C ILE A 545 15.90 -0.52 -6.41
N ASP A 546 17.22 -0.42 -6.52
CA ASP A 546 17.95 0.83 -6.34
C ASP A 546 17.73 1.79 -7.52
N ILE A 547 17.44 3.05 -7.21
CA ILE A 547 17.15 4.10 -8.19
C ILE A 547 17.80 5.43 -7.80
N SER A 548 18.06 6.26 -8.81
CA SER A 548 18.39 7.67 -8.60
C SER A 548 17.12 8.48 -8.20
N PRO A 549 17.27 9.72 -7.72
CA PRO A 549 16.14 10.62 -7.47
C PRO A 549 15.24 10.90 -8.68
N SER A 550 15.73 10.64 -9.89
CA SER A 550 14.99 10.78 -11.15
C SER A 550 14.32 9.46 -11.59
N ASN A 551 14.17 8.50 -10.68
CA ASN A 551 13.61 7.16 -10.91
C ASN A 551 14.41 6.28 -11.89
N ASN A 552 15.61 6.70 -12.32
CA ASN A 552 16.47 5.88 -13.16
C ASN A 552 17.05 4.72 -12.35
N VAL A 553 17.02 3.52 -12.91
CA VAL A 553 17.56 2.32 -12.27
C VAL A 553 19.07 2.42 -12.14
N ILE A 554 19.57 2.00 -10.98
CA ILE A 554 21.00 1.83 -10.72
C ILE A 554 21.36 0.35 -10.92
N GLY A 555 22.29 0.08 -11.81
CA GLY A 555 22.78 -1.27 -12.09
C GLY A 555 23.73 -1.79 -10.99
N GLN A 556 24.14 -3.05 -11.10
CA GLN A 556 25.00 -3.73 -10.12
C GLN A 556 26.31 -2.97 -9.85
N GLU A 557 26.90 -2.38 -10.89
CA GLU A 557 28.14 -1.60 -10.81
C GLU A 557 27.96 -0.21 -10.18
N GLY A 558 26.73 0.20 -9.87
CA GLY A 558 26.41 1.52 -9.30
C GLY A 558 26.20 2.64 -10.32
N ASN A 559 26.26 2.31 -11.61
CA ASN A 559 25.97 3.25 -12.69
C ASN A 559 24.47 3.48 -12.85
N VAL A 560 24.06 4.74 -12.97
CA VAL A 560 22.68 5.13 -13.28
C VAL A 560 22.43 4.85 -14.76
N ASN A 561 21.40 4.07 -15.08
CA ASN A 561 21.04 3.79 -16.46
C ASN A 561 20.14 4.91 -17.02
N PRO A 562 20.57 5.67 -18.03
CA PRO A 562 19.80 6.79 -18.55
C PRO A 562 18.55 6.39 -19.33
N ARG A 563 18.41 5.11 -19.71
CA ARG A 563 17.31 4.60 -20.56
C ARG A 563 16.37 3.63 -19.84
N LEU A 564 16.58 3.39 -18.55
CA LEU A 564 15.82 2.47 -17.73
C LEU A 564 15.32 3.16 -16.46
N TRP A 565 14.01 3.14 -16.24
CA TRP A 565 13.36 3.63 -15.03
C TRP A 565 12.59 2.52 -14.32
N ALA A 566 12.37 2.69 -13.02
CA ALA A 566 11.46 1.86 -12.24
C ALA A 566 10.63 2.74 -11.30
N ILE A 567 9.32 2.52 -11.23
CA ILE A 567 8.41 3.30 -10.38
C ILE A 567 7.34 2.42 -9.72
N GLY A 568 6.74 2.94 -8.64
CA GLY A 568 5.75 2.21 -7.85
C GLY A 568 6.37 1.24 -6.86
N TYR A 569 5.64 0.18 -6.52
CA TYR A 569 6.06 -0.72 -5.45
C TYR A 569 7.44 -1.40 -5.61
N PRO A 570 7.93 -1.69 -6.83
CA PRO A 570 9.28 -2.23 -7.01
C PRO A 570 10.40 -1.34 -6.45
N VAL A 571 10.14 -0.04 -6.19
CA VAL A 571 11.12 0.91 -5.65
C VAL A 571 10.75 1.42 -4.25
N GLU A 572 9.84 0.74 -3.53
CA GLU A 572 9.38 1.16 -2.19
C GLU A 572 10.53 1.31 -1.17
N GLY A 573 11.66 0.62 -1.39
CA GLY A 573 12.87 0.74 -0.56
C GLY A 573 13.48 2.13 -0.57
N PRO A 574 14.04 2.60 -1.71
CA PRO A 574 14.58 3.96 -1.82
C PRO A 574 13.52 5.06 -1.85
N HIS A 575 12.26 4.72 -2.18
CA HIS A 575 11.18 5.66 -2.50
C HIS A 575 9.95 5.37 -1.67
N TYR A 576 9.64 6.20 -0.68
CA TYR A 576 8.72 5.81 0.38
C TYR A 576 7.25 6.09 0.02
N TYR A 577 6.39 5.12 0.33
CA TYR A 577 4.94 5.20 0.23
C TYR A 577 4.47 5.43 -1.21
N THR A 578 4.85 4.50 -2.09
CA THR A 578 4.52 4.53 -3.52
C THR A 578 3.13 3.98 -3.82
N GLN A 579 2.49 3.29 -2.87
CA GLN A 579 1.25 2.53 -3.09
C GLN A 579 -0.02 3.37 -3.21
N GLU A 580 0.02 4.66 -2.86
CA GLU A 580 -1.14 5.53 -2.87
C GLU A 580 -1.71 5.74 -4.30
N LEU A 581 -3.05 5.74 -4.39
CA LEU A 581 -3.78 6.13 -5.61
C LEU A 581 -4.04 7.65 -5.63
N PRO A 582 -4.06 8.28 -6.82
CA PRO A 582 -4.36 9.69 -6.94
C PRO A 582 -5.73 10.08 -6.42
N ARG A 583 -5.83 11.32 -5.95
CA ARG A 583 -7.10 11.95 -5.59
C ARG A 583 -7.48 13.01 -6.63
N PRO A 584 -8.78 13.19 -6.93
CA PRO A 584 -9.24 14.26 -7.82
C PRO A 584 -8.68 15.64 -7.42
N GLY A 585 -8.33 16.44 -8.43
CA GLY A 585 -7.94 17.85 -8.25
C GLY A 585 -6.52 18.12 -7.77
N ARG A 586 -5.64 17.12 -7.63
CA ARG A 586 -4.23 17.34 -7.25
C ARG A 586 -3.25 16.34 -7.86
N LYS A 587 -2.01 16.79 -8.12
CA LYS A 587 -0.91 15.86 -8.45
C LYS A 587 -0.62 14.95 -7.26
N SER A 588 -0.28 13.71 -7.54
CA SER A 588 0.01 12.66 -6.55
C SER A 588 1.35 12.00 -6.86
N ARG A 589 2.01 11.36 -5.88
CA ARG A 589 3.27 10.60 -6.10
C ARG A 589 3.21 9.71 -7.33
N LEU A 590 2.09 8.99 -7.52
CA LEU A 590 1.81 8.16 -8.69
C LEU A 590 2.05 8.90 -10.02
N THR A 591 1.46 10.08 -10.17
CA THR A 591 1.47 10.84 -11.43
C THR A 591 2.78 11.61 -11.59
N LEU A 592 3.36 12.08 -10.48
CA LEU A 592 4.66 12.76 -10.47
C LEU A 592 5.80 11.81 -10.84
N ASP A 593 5.77 10.55 -10.39
CA ASP A 593 6.77 9.56 -10.76
C ASP A 593 6.77 9.26 -12.24
N ALA A 594 5.57 9.07 -12.81
CA ALA A 594 5.40 8.90 -14.24
C ALA A 594 5.85 10.13 -15.02
N GLU A 595 5.56 11.34 -14.52
CA GLU A 595 5.96 12.61 -15.13
C GLU A 595 7.49 12.74 -15.20
N ILE A 596 8.20 12.47 -14.09
CA ILE A 596 9.67 12.48 -14.04
C ILE A 596 10.28 11.52 -15.07
N CYS A 597 9.75 10.30 -15.18
CA CYS A 597 10.24 9.31 -16.16
C CYS A 597 10.05 9.80 -17.60
N VAL A 598 8.84 10.28 -17.92
CA VAL A 598 8.51 10.71 -19.28
C VAL A 598 9.24 11.99 -19.67
N GLN A 599 9.38 12.96 -18.76
CA GLN A 599 10.22 14.14 -18.95
C GLN A 599 11.66 13.76 -19.28
N GLY A 600 12.24 12.83 -18.51
CA GLY A 600 13.60 12.34 -18.75
C GLY A 600 13.77 11.70 -20.15
N ILE A 601 12.75 10.98 -20.63
CA ILE A 601 12.76 10.45 -22.01
C ILE A 601 12.77 11.58 -23.03
N PHE A 602 11.87 12.57 -22.92
CA PHE A 602 11.82 13.68 -23.89
C PHE A 602 13.07 14.57 -23.85
N GLN A 603 13.69 14.77 -22.69
CA GLN A 603 14.99 15.45 -22.59
C GLN A 603 16.08 14.70 -23.36
N LEU A 604 16.14 13.37 -23.25
CA LEU A 604 17.10 12.55 -24.01
C LEU A 604 16.84 12.55 -25.51
N LEU A 605 15.60 12.83 -25.92
CA LEU A 605 15.21 13.01 -27.32
C LEU A 605 15.49 14.44 -27.85
N GLY A 606 16.02 15.33 -27.01
CA GLY A 606 16.38 16.69 -27.40
C GLY A 606 15.25 17.72 -27.25
N ALA A 607 14.17 17.40 -26.53
CA ALA A 607 13.23 18.44 -26.09
C ALA A 607 13.95 19.36 -25.09
N GLY A 608 13.85 20.68 -25.30
CA GLY A 608 14.31 21.66 -24.30
C GLY A 608 13.57 21.49 -22.98
N ASP A 609 14.12 22.04 -21.89
CA ASP A 609 13.49 21.94 -20.57
C ASP A 609 12.06 22.48 -20.60
N VAL A 610 11.09 21.58 -20.49
CA VAL A 610 9.70 21.94 -20.21
C VAL A 610 9.64 22.26 -18.73
N ALA A 611 10.10 23.45 -18.37
CA ALA A 611 9.99 23.96 -17.00
C ALA A 611 8.51 24.21 -16.67
N GLY A 612 7.80 23.15 -16.30
CA GLY A 612 6.63 23.24 -15.44
C GLY A 612 7.11 23.35 -13.99
N GLU A 613 6.51 24.23 -13.21
CA GLU A 613 6.80 24.53 -11.79
C GLU A 613 6.74 23.29 -10.87
N THR A 614 7.70 22.36 -10.95
CA THR A 614 7.82 21.25 -10.00
C THR A 614 9.27 20.81 -9.82
N ALA A 615 10.10 21.70 -9.29
CA ALA A 615 11.20 21.32 -8.42
C ALA A 615 11.24 22.34 -7.27
N PRO A 616 11.20 21.95 -5.98
CA PRO A 616 11.68 22.85 -4.97
C PRO A 616 13.18 22.97 -5.21
N ALA A 617 13.58 24.10 -5.79
CA ALA A 617 14.98 24.49 -5.87
C ALA A 617 15.60 24.32 -4.49
N ALA A 618 16.78 23.71 -4.43
CA ALA A 618 17.67 23.82 -3.29
C ALA A 618 18.12 25.30 -3.20
N THR A 619 17.28 26.17 -2.66
CA THR A 619 17.63 27.56 -2.41
C THR A 619 18.42 27.63 -1.12
N HIS A 620 19.75 27.70 -1.26
CA HIS A 620 20.62 28.30 -0.25
C HIS A 620 20.24 29.78 -0.13
N ALA A 621 19.37 30.12 0.82
CA ALA A 621 19.10 31.50 1.18
C ALA A 621 20.04 31.92 2.31
N SER A 622 21.12 32.59 1.93
CA SER A 622 21.89 33.46 2.82
C SER A 622 21.04 34.69 3.13
N THR A 623 20.68 34.90 4.39
CA THR A 623 20.09 36.15 4.87
C THR A 623 21.07 36.82 5.83
N ALA A 624 21.75 37.86 5.35
CA ALA A 624 22.35 38.88 6.20
C ALA A 624 21.25 39.84 6.69
N PRO A 625 21.37 40.42 7.90
CA PRO A 625 20.33 41.25 8.50
C PRO A 625 20.38 42.67 7.96
N VAL A 626 19.22 43.24 7.64
CA VAL A 626 19.08 44.69 7.44
C VAL A 626 18.57 45.29 8.75
N VAL A 627 19.42 46.10 9.36
CA VAL A 627 19.09 47.10 10.38
C VAL A 627 18.65 48.36 9.64
N GLY A 628 17.50 48.93 10.02
CA GLY A 628 17.01 50.22 9.49
C GLY A 628 15.51 50.22 9.29
#